data_AF-A0A3B9BE17-F1
#
_entry.id   AF-A0A3B9BE17-F1
#
_cell.length_a   1.000
_cell.length_b   1.000
_cell.length_c   1.000
_cell.angle_alpha   90.00
_cell.angle_beta   90.00
_cell.angle_gamma   90.00
#
_symmetry.space_group_name_H-M   'P 1'
#
loop_
_entity.id
_entity.type
_entity.pdbx_description
1 polymer ?
#
loop_
_entity_poly.entity_id
_entity_poly.type
_entity_poly.pdbx_seq_one_letter_code
_entity_poly.pdbx_strand_id
1 'polypeptide(L)' 'PAAAQQKSEAPKIATPVVREAPKVGRNDPCPCGSGKKYKKCCGAGVTT' A
#
# COMPACT_ATOMS: atom_id res chain seq x y z
N PRO A 1 -33.31 -37.62 -10.34
CA PRO A 1 -32.44 -37.78 -11.53
C PRO A 1 -32.09 -36.41 -12.09
N ALA A 2 -30.79 -36.19 -12.34
CA ALA A 2 -30.22 -35.14 -13.20
C ALA A 2 -30.48 -33.68 -12.78
N ALA A 3 -29.55 -32.74 -12.89
CA ALA A 3 -28.13 -32.72 -13.18
C ALA A 3 -27.66 -31.28 -12.86
N ALA A 4 -26.36 -31.12 -12.59
CA ALA A 4 -25.46 -30.03 -13.01
C ALA A 4 -26.07 -28.66 -13.41
N GLN A 5 -25.52 -27.51 -12.98
CA GLN A 5 -24.18 -27.09 -13.40
C GLN A 5 -23.62 -25.97 -12.51
N GLN A 6 -22.37 -26.17 -12.08
CA GLN A 6 -21.46 -25.14 -11.57
C GLN A 6 -20.85 -24.38 -12.76
N LYS A 7 -20.65 -23.06 -12.67
CA LYS A 7 -19.69 -22.38 -13.55
C LYS A 7 -18.86 -21.36 -12.79
N SER A 8 -17.58 -21.69 -12.78
CA SER A 8 -16.45 -21.06 -12.13
C SER A 8 -16.09 -19.73 -12.80
N GLU A 9 -15.86 -18.69 -12.00
CA GLU A 9 -14.97 -17.59 -12.37
C GLU A 9 -13.86 -17.52 -11.34
N ALA A 10 -12.64 -17.77 -11.82
CA ALA A 10 -11.44 -17.89 -11.02
C ALA A 10 -11.15 -16.59 -10.25
N PRO A 11 -10.73 -16.66 -8.97
CA PRO A 11 -10.18 -15.50 -8.31
C PRO A 11 -8.83 -15.21 -8.97
N LYS A 12 -8.77 -14.17 -9.79
CA LYS A 12 -7.54 -13.51 -10.22
C LYS A 12 -6.69 -13.24 -8.98
N ILE A 13 -5.70 -14.10 -8.76
CA ILE A 13 -4.75 -14.02 -7.65
C ILE A 13 -3.99 -12.71 -7.87
N ALA A 14 -4.46 -11.65 -7.21
CA ALA A 14 -3.76 -10.38 -7.18
C ALA A 14 -2.43 -10.64 -6.48
N THR A 15 -1.35 -10.74 -7.26
CA THR A 15 0.01 -10.75 -6.71
C THR A 15 0.15 -9.55 -5.78
N PRO A 16 0.63 -9.72 -4.53
CA PRO A 16 0.75 -8.61 -3.61
C PRO A 16 1.72 -7.60 -4.22
N VAL A 17 1.23 -6.39 -4.50
CA VAL A 17 2.07 -5.27 -4.93
C VAL A 17 2.99 -4.93 -3.76
N VAL A 18 4.21 -5.47 -3.81
CA VAL A 18 5.29 -5.04 -2.92
C VAL A 18 5.55 -3.59 -3.25
N ARG A 19 5.19 -2.69 -2.33
CA ARG A 19 5.56 -1.28 -2.44
C ARG A 19 7.09 -1.21 -2.35
N GLU A 20 7.76 -1.10 -3.49
CA GLU A 20 9.23 -0.96 -3.59
C GLU A 20 9.74 0.34 -2.95
N ALA A 21 8.84 1.28 -2.65
CA ALA A 21 9.20 2.51 -1.99
C ALA A 21 9.81 2.22 -0.61
N PRO A 22 11.00 2.77 -0.30
CA PRO A 22 11.58 2.67 1.03
C PRO A 22 10.57 3.23 2.04
N LYS A 23 10.31 2.45 3.10
CA LYS A 23 9.46 2.89 4.22
C LYS A 23 10.19 4.04 4.92
N VAL A 24 9.94 5.27 4.48
CA VAL A 24 10.50 6.46 5.11
C VAL A 24 9.96 6.55 6.53
N GLY A 25 10.86 6.56 7.51
CA GLY A 25 10.48 6.67 8.92
C GLY A 25 9.92 8.05 9.24
N ARG A 26 8.99 8.16 10.20
CA ARG A 26 8.44 9.47 10.66
C ARG A 26 9.52 10.52 10.95
N ASN A 27 10.68 10.11 11.46
CA ASN A 27 11.76 11.03 11.86
C ASN A 27 12.81 11.27 10.77
N ASP A 28 12.78 10.51 9.68
CA ASP A 28 13.73 10.61 8.56
C ASP A 28 13.56 11.96 7.82
N PRO A 29 14.60 12.50 7.16
CA PRO A 29 14.44 13.62 6.22
C PRO A 29 13.34 13.35 5.19
N CYS A 30 12.53 14.36 4.89
CA CYS A 30 11.48 14.24 3.87
C CYS A 30 12.11 14.06 2.48
N PRO A 31 11.73 13.03 1.70
CA PRO A 31 12.23 12.83 0.34
C PRO A 31 11.76 13.92 -0.64
N CYS A 32 10.87 14.81 -0.20
CA CYS A 32 10.40 15.99 -0.93
C CYS A 32 11.43 17.15 -1.00
N GLY A 33 12.61 17.01 -0.38
CA GLY A 33 13.66 18.03 -0.44
C GLY A 33 13.44 19.25 0.47
N SER A 34 12.45 19.22 1.36
CA SER A 34 12.12 20.36 2.23
C SER A 34 13.07 20.58 3.42
N GLY A 35 14.01 19.66 3.66
CA GLY A 35 14.88 19.65 4.84
C GLY A 35 14.17 19.35 6.17
N LYS A 36 12.84 19.14 6.15
CA LYS A 36 12.03 18.83 7.34
C LYS A 36 11.96 17.32 7.55
N LYS A 37 11.73 16.88 8.80
CA LYS A 37 11.41 15.47 9.11
C LYS A 37 10.12 15.06 8.41
N TYR A 38 10.01 13.82 7.93
CA TYR A 38 8.83 13.31 7.22
C TYR A 38 7.53 13.58 7.99
N LYS A 39 7.50 13.33 9.30
CA LYS A 39 6.34 13.60 10.19
C LYS A 39 5.91 15.06 10.30
N LYS A 40 6.74 16.00 9.87
CA LYS A 40 6.50 17.46 9.89
C LYS A 40 6.35 18.02 8.47
N CYS A 41 6.27 17.14 7.47
CA CYS A 41 6.12 17.48 6.07
C CYS A 41 5.09 16.52 5.44
N CYS A 42 5.47 15.70 4.45
CA CYS A 42 4.55 14.78 3.76
C CYS A 42 3.84 13.76 4.68
N GLY A 43 4.42 13.43 5.85
CA GLY A 43 3.86 12.49 6.83
C GLY A 43 3.13 13.15 8.00
N ALA A 44 2.78 14.44 7.90
CA ALA A 44 2.14 15.18 9.01
C ALA A 44 0.67 14.79 9.27
N GLY A 45 -0.04 14.21 8.30
CA GLY A 45 -1.48 13.92 8.39
C GLY A 45 -1.88 12.63 9.10
N VAL A 46 -0.97 11.91 9.76
CA VAL A 46 -1.21 10.57 10.36
C VAL A 46 -1.21 10.58 11.90
N THR A 47 -1.37 11.76 12.52
CA THR A 47 -1.45 11.85 13.99
C THR A 47 -2.89 11.76 14.50
N THR A 48 -3.34 10.53 14.75
CA THR A 48 -4.24 10.18 15.86
C THR A 48 -3.54 9.13 16.69
#